data_AF-A0A833GVI7-F1
#
_entry.id   AF-A0A833GVI7-F1
#
_cell.length_a   1.000
_cell.length_b   1.000
_cell.length_c   1.000
_cell.angle_alpha   90.00
_cell.angle_beta   90.00
_cell.angle_gamma   90.00
#
_symmetry.space_group_name_H-M   'P 1'
#
loop_
_entity.id
_entity.type
_entity.pdbx_description
1 polymer ?
#
loop_
_entity_poly.entity_id
_entity_poly.type
_entity_poly.pdbx_seq_one_letter_code
_entity_poly.pdbx_strand_id
1 'polypeptide(L)'
;AIDEMAAENMLVRRQGKGTFVATHSDPRSFYRFLRLVPDDGKATQGVSDAFSCETLPATAEVAEALGLVLGDPVIRVQRILRFAGEAVVFDQIHLVAELFEGLTLDALRGGERSLYSLFESDYGVRMIRAEERLRAVAADGDSVSCLGVARGEPLLRVERTAYTYGNKPVEWRLGLYSTRHHYYRNELG
;
A
#
# COMPACT_ATOMS: atom_id res chain seq x y z
N ALA A 1 2.23 25.59 -13.50
CA ALA A 1 3.01 24.54 -14.19
C ALA A 1 4.06 23.87 -13.29
N ILE A 2 5.28 24.39 -13.09
CA ILE A 2 6.27 23.72 -12.20
C ILE A 2 5.83 23.73 -10.73
N ASP A 3 5.20 24.81 -10.26
CA ASP A 3 4.73 24.92 -8.88
C ASP A 3 3.53 24.00 -8.56
N GLU A 4 2.70 23.66 -9.55
CA GLU A 4 1.64 22.64 -9.41
C GLU A 4 2.24 21.22 -9.35
N MET A 5 3.26 20.93 -10.15
CA MET A 5 3.96 19.64 -10.11
C MET A 5 4.77 19.44 -8.81
N ALA A 6 5.22 20.54 -8.18
CA ALA A 6 5.83 20.50 -6.85
C ALA A 6 4.79 20.19 -5.76
N ALA A 7 3.55 20.66 -5.90
CA ALA A 7 2.46 20.37 -4.96
C ALA A 7 1.99 18.89 -5.00
N GLU A 8 2.17 18.21 -6.13
CA GLU A 8 1.80 16.78 -6.31
C GLU A 8 2.88 15.78 -5.84
N ASN A 9 3.91 16.21 -5.09
CA ASN A 9 5.07 15.38 -4.74
C ASN A 9 5.79 14.75 -5.96
N MET A 10 5.62 15.31 -7.16
CA MET A 10 6.26 14.79 -8.37
C MET A 10 7.71 15.24 -8.49
N LEU A 11 8.07 16.34 -7.82
CA LEU A 11 9.38 16.98 -7.89
C LEU A 11 9.97 17.21 -6.48
N VAL A 12 11.21 16.76 -6.25
CA VAL A 12 12.01 17.09 -5.06
C VAL A 12 12.93 18.25 -5.40
N ARG A 13 12.76 19.38 -4.70
CA ARG A 13 13.66 20.54 -4.82
C ARG A 13 14.88 20.33 -3.93
N ARG A 14 16.08 20.27 -4.52
CA ARG A 14 17.34 20.27 -3.77
C ARG A 14 18.01 21.64 -3.92
N GLN A 15 18.15 22.38 -2.82
CA GLN A 15 18.77 23.70 -2.83
C GLN A 15 20.20 23.60 -3.42
N GLY A 16 20.47 24.38 -4.47
CA GLY A 16 21.76 24.39 -5.18
C GLY A 16 21.97 23.30 -6.24
N LYS A 17 21.02 22.37 -6.47
CA LYS A 17 21.18 21.27 -7.44
C LYS A 17 20.06 21.12 -8.48
N GLY A 18 19.01 21.93 -8.42
CA GLY A 18 17.87 21.89 -9.35
C GLY A 18 16.67 21.09 -8.84
N THR A 19 15.70 20.85 -9.72
CA THR A 19 14.44 20.18 -9.44
C THR A 19 14.48 18.76 -10.01
N PHE A 20 14.41 17.75 -9.14
CA PHE A 20 14.51 16.34 -9.53
C PHE A 20 13.15 15.67 -9.46
N VAL A 21 12.91 14.68 -10.30
CA VAL A 21 11.72 13.82 -10.19
C VAL A 21 11.82 12.96 -8.92
N ALA A 22 10.77 12.94 -8.10
CA ALA A 22 10.72 12.24 -6.80
C ALA A 22 10.67 10.69 -6.92
N THR A 23 11.79 10.01 -7.15
CA THR A 23 11.83 8.54 -7.28
C THR A 23 11.52 7.79 -5.98
N HIS A 24 10.87 6.62 -6.06
CA HIS A 24 10.62 5.73 -4.91
C HIS A 24 11.84 4.92 -4.45
N SER A 25 13.02 5.19 -5.00
CA SER A 25 14.30 4.53 -4.63
C SER A 25 14.91 5.07 -3.32
N ASP A 26 14.29 6.05 -2.68
CA ASP A 26 14.71 6.53 -1.35
C ASP A 26 14.35 5.49 -0.28
N PRO A 27 15.28 5.08 0.61
CA PRO A 27 14.98 4.21 1.75
C PRO A 27 13.84 4.74 2.64
N ARG A 28 13.58 6.06 2.65
CA ARG A 28 12.45 6.69 3.34
C ARG A 28 11.10 6.47 2.64
N SER A 29 11.10 6.01 1.39
CA SER A 29 9.91 5.67 0.60
C SER A 29 9.45 4.23 0.80
N PHE A 30 10.13 3.43 1.64
CA PHE A 30 9.83 2.02 1.83
C PHE A 30 8.37 1.76 2.25
N TYR A 31 7.78 2.75 2.90
CA TYR A 31 6.43 2.76 3.45
C TYR A 31 5.65 3.98 2.97
N ARG A 32 5.81 4.36 1.69
CA ARG A 32 5.04 5.46 1.13
C ARG A 32 3.54 5.20 1.33
N PHE A 33 2.86 6.17 1.94
CA PHE A 33 1.46 6.15 2.42
C PHE A 33 1.15 5.24 3.62
N LEU A 34 2.08 4.40 4.12
CA LEU A 34 1.85 3.73 5.40
C LEU A 34 2.07 4.73 6.53
N ARG A 35 1.00 5.02 7.26
CA ARG A 35 0.96 5.97 8.38
C ARG A 35 0.92 5.27 9.74
N LEU A 36 1.52 4.09 9.85
CA LEU A 36 1.56 3.32 11.08
C LEU A 36 2.89 3.54 11.80
N VAL A 37 2.83 3.90 13.09
CA VAL A 37 4.00 4.23 13.91
C VAL A 37 3.93 3.44 15.22
N PRO A 38 5.02 2.83 15.71
CA PRO A 38 5.04 2.15 17.00
C PRO A 38 4.95 3.14 18.17
N ASP A 39 4.32 2.73 19.26
CA ASP A 39 4.13 3.55 20.47
C ASP A 39 5.46 3.99 21.10
N ASP A 40 6.50 3.16 20.99
CA ASP A 40 7.82 3.41 21.56
C ASP A 40 8.71 4.32 20.70
N GLY A 41 8.21 4.73 19.53
CA GLY A 41 8.90 5.59 18.58
C GLY A 41 10.10 4.95 17.86
N LYS A 42 10.40 3.67 18.11
CA LYS A 42 11.53 2.97 17.47
C LYS A 42 11.11 2.40 16.14
N ALA A 43 11.44 3.12 15.07
CA ALA A 43 11.20 2.65 13.72
C ALA A 43 11.88 1.29 13.49
N THR A 44 11.07 0.27 13.21
CA THR A 44 11.52 -1.06 12.81
C THR A 44 11.16 -1.26 11.36
N GLN A 45 12.09 -1.77 10.54
CA GLN A 45 11.76 -2.15 9.19
C GLN A 45 10.85 -3.38 9.24
N GLY A 46 9.67 -3.25 8.66
CA GLY A 46 8.73 -4.35 8.51
C GLY A 46 9.12 -5.30 7.39
N VAL A 47 8.87 -6.58 7.60
CA VAL A 47 9.05 -7.64 6.60
C VAL A 47 7.72 -7.87 5.90
N SER A 48 7.72 -7.88 4.57
CA SER A 48 6.52 -8.10 3.76
C SER A 48 6.44 -9.55 3.31
N ASP A 49 5.48 -10.29 3.86
CA ASP A 49 5.23 -11.70 3.57
C ASP A 49 4.01 -11.83 2.66
N ALA A 50 4.22 -11.79 1.35
CA ALA A 50 3.17 -12.13 0.39
C ALA A 50 2.95 -13.65 0.35
N PHE A 51 1.69 -14.07 0.46
CA PHE A 51 1.31 -15.49 0.47
C PHE A 51 0.25 -15.84 -0.58
N SER A 52 -0.38 -14.86 -1.22
CA SER A 52 -1.26 -15.07 -2.37
C SER A 52 -1.05 -13.97 -3.41
N CYS A 53 -1.11 -14.35 -4.68
CA CYS A 53 -1.07 -13.47 -5.85
C CYS A 53 -1.81 -14.16 -6.98
N GLU A 54 -3.01 -13.67 -7.31
CA GLU A 54 -3.93 -14.34 -8.24
C GLU A 54 -4.60 -13.32 -9.17
N THR A 55 -4.75 -13.67 -10.44
CA THR A 55 -5.58 -12.89 -11.37
C THR A 55 -7.03 -13.36 -11.30
N LEU A 56 -7.96 -12.45 -11.07
CA LEU A 56 -9.38 -12.74 -10.90
C LEU A 56 -10.25 -11.62 -11.50
N PRO A 57 -11.52 -11.88 -11.84
CA PRO A 57 -12.43 -10.85 -12.32
C PRO A 57 -12.77 -9.84 -11.21
N ALA A 58 -12.76 -8.55 -11.55
CA ALA A 58 -13.12 -7.49 -10.63
C ALA A 58 -14.55 -7.67 -10.10
N THR A 59 -14.70 -7.59 -8.78
CA THR A 59 -16.01 -7.47 -8.13
C THR A 59 -16.56 -6.05 -8.34
N ALA A 60 -17.84 -5.82 -7.99
CA ALA A 60 -18.43 -4.48 -8.11
C ALA A 60 -17.66 -3.42 -7.32
N GLU A 61 -17.24 -3.74 -6.09
CA GLU A 61 -16.47 -2.83 -5.22
C GLU A 61 -15.09 -2.53 -5.81
N VAL A 62 -14.39 -3.55 -6.32
CA VAL A 62 -13.08 -3.38 -6.95
C VAL A 62 -13.19 -2.55 -8.23
N ALA A 63 -14.21 -2.84 -9.05
CA ALA A 63 -14.45 -2.13 -10.29
C ALA A 63 -14.77 -0.65 -10.05
N GLU A 64 -15.62 -0.35 -9.07
CA GLU A 64 -15.92 1.03 -8.67
C GLU A 64 -14.67 1.76 -8.17
N ALA A 65 -13.90 1.13 -7.27
CA ALA A 65 -12.70 1.75 -6.69
C ALA A 65 -11.58 2.01 -7.70
N LEU A 66 -11.47 1.15 -8.73
CA LEU A 66 -10.45 1.23 -9.77
C LEU A 66 -10.94 1.84 -11.08
N GLY A 67 -12.21 2.27 -11.16
CA GLY A 67 -12.79 2.80 -12.40
C GLY A 67 -12.78 1.79 -13.57
N LEU A 68 -12.95 0.51 -13.26
CA LEU A 68 -12.99 -0.59 -14.22
C LEU A 68 -14.44 -0.99 -14.52
N VAL A 69 -14.60 -1.84 -15.53
CA VAL A 69 -15.87 -2.55 -15.77
C VAL A 69 -15.93 -3.78 -14.87
N LEU A 70 -17.14 -4.12 -14.40
CA LEU A 70 -17.37 -5.36 -13.63
C LEU A 70 -16.85 -6.56 -14.43
N GLY A 71 -16.01 -7.38 -13.79
CA GLY A 71 -15.42 -8.55 -14.42
C GLY A 71 -14.08 -8.32 -15.13
N ASP A 72 -13.62 -7.07 -15.28
CA ASP A 72 -12.29 -6.79 -15.81
C ASP A 72 -11.20 -7.49 -14.97
N PRO A 73 -10.10 -7.94 -15.59
CA PRO A 73 -9.07 -8.67 -14.87
C PRO A 73 -8.34 -7.76 -13.88
N VAL A 74 -8.23 -8.23 -12.63
CA VAL A 74 -7.44 -7.61 -11.57
C VAL A 74 -6.51 -8.63 -10.94
N ILE A 75 -5.34 -8.18 -10.48
CA ILE A 75 -4.45 -9.01 -9.68
C ILE A 75 -4.77 -8.73 -8.21
N ARG A 76 -5.15 -9.78 -7.47
CA ARG A 76 -5.29 -9.74 -6.02
C ARG A 76 -4.04 -10.28 -5.36
N VAL A 77 -3.42 -9.46 -4.53
CA VAL A 77 -2.30 -9.85 -3.65
C VAL A 77 -2.77 -9.84 -2.21
N GLN A 78 -2.43 -10.90 -1.47
CA GLN A 78 -2.60 -10.93 -0.02
C GLN A 78 -1.24 -11.08 0.67
N ARG A 79 -1.01 -10.26 1.68
CA ARG A 79 0.26 -10.24 2.43
C ARG A 79 0.08 -9.87 3.88
N ILE A 80 1.06 -10.25 4.68
CA ILE A 80 1.24 -9.78 6.06
C ILE A 80 2.45 -8.86 6.10
N LEU A 81 2.34 -7.68 6.73
CA LEU A 81 3.52 -6.93 7.16
C LEU A 81 3.82 -7.26 8.62
N ARG A 82 5.05 -7.69 8.86
CA ARG A 82 5.54 -8.00 10.21
C ARG A 82 6.50 -6.95 10.70
N PHE A 83 6.34 -6.49 11.93
CA PHE A 83 7.30 -5.61 12.60
C PHE A 83 7.87 -6.35 13.80
N ALA A 84 9.19 -6.41 13.92
CA ALA A 84 9.87 -7.19 14.96
C ALA A 84 9.37 -8.67 15.06
N GLY A 85 8.96 -9.26 13.93
CA GLY A 85 8.43 -10.63 13.85
C GLY A 85 6.92 -10.77 14.09
N GLU A 86 6.26 -9.76 14.64
CA GLU A 86 4.83 -9.77 14.92
C GLU A 86 4.01 -9.40 13.67
N ALA A 87 2.90 -10.09 13.41
CA ALA A 87 1.99 -9.76 12.32
C ALA A 87 1.15 -8.53 12.70
N VAL A 88 1.39 -7.39 12.03
CA VAL A 88 0.76 -6.12 12.38
C VAL A 88 -0.28 -5.69 11.34
N VAL A 89 0.00 -5.94 10.06
CA VAL A 89 -0.90 -5.55 8.96
C VAL A 89 -1.22 -6.74 8.11
N PHE A 90 -2.51 -6.95 7.87
CA PHE A 90 -2.99 -7.86 6.83
C PHE A 90 -3.55 -7.01 5.69
N ASP A 91 -2.93 -7.10 4.51
CA ASP A 91 -3.33 -6.38 3.32
C ASP A 91 -4.00 -7.32 2.32
N GLN A 92 -5.12 -6.87 1.74
CA GLN A 92 -5.67 -7.33 0.47
C GLN A 92 -5.52 -6.20 -0.55
N ILE A 93 -4.84 -6.46 -1.65
CA ILE A 93 -4.43 -5.44 -2.63
C ILE A 93 -4.98 -5.87 -3.98
N HIS A 94 -5.73 -5.00 -4.64
CA HIS A 94 -6.24 -5.21 -5.99
C HIS A 94 -5.54 -4.23 -6.92
N LEU A 95 -4.96 -4.77 -7.98
CA LEU A 95 -4.20 -4.04 -8.98
C LEU A 95 -4.86 -4.19 -10.35
N VAL A 96 -4.85 -3.12 -11.16
CA VAL A 96 -5.30 -3.18 -12.56
C VAL A 96 -4.37 -4.12 -13.33
N ALA A 97 -4.86 -5.29 -13.76
CA ALA A 97 -3.98 -6.37 -14.22
C ALA A 97 -3.12 -6.00 -15.45
N GLU A 98 -3.68 -5.20 -16.36
CA GLU A 98 -2.98 -4.72 -17.57
C GLU A 98 -1.67 -3.99 -17.25
N LEU A 99 -1.57 -3.33 -16.09
CA LEU A 99 -0.39 -2.57 -15.69
C LEU A 99 0.68 -3.43 -15.00
N PHE A 100 0.36 -4.67 -14.64
CA PHE A 100 1.20 -5.54 -13.82
C PHE A 100 1.37 -6.92 -14.47
N GLU A 101 1.46 -6.94 -15.80
CA GLU A 101 1.59 -8.18 -16.58
C GLU A 101 2.81 -9.00 -16.11
N GLY A 102 2.58 -10.28 -15.81
CA GLY A 102 3.62 -11.18 -15.33
C GLY A 102 4.00 -11.01 -13.85
N LEU A 103 3.24 -10.24 -13.05
CA LEU A 103 3.41 -10.22 -11.59
C LEU A 103 3.11 -11.59 -10.99
N THR A 104 4.08 -12.13 -10.26
CA THR A 104 4.00 -13.42 -9.59
C THR A 104 4.17 -13.29 -8.08
N LEU A 105 3.73 -14.31 -7.34
CA LEU A 105 3.94 -14.38 -5.90
C LEU A 105 5.43 -14.34 -5.53
N ASP A 106 6.29 -14.98 -6.31
CA ASP A 106 7.73 -15.01 -6.02
C ASP A 106 8.41 -13.65 -6.22
N ALA A 107 7.95 -12.84 -7.18
CA ALA A 107 8.41 -11.46 -7.33
C ALA A 107 8.06 -10.57 -6.13
N LEU A 108 7.02 -10.94 -5.36
CA LEU A 108 6.56 -10.25 -4.15
C LEU A 108 7.27 -10.73 -2.88
N ARG A 109 7.98 -11.85 -2.92
CA ARG A 109 8.66 -12.46 -1.78
C ARG A 109 10.13 -12.03 -1.71
N GLY A 110 10.65 -11.88 -0.48
CA GLY A 110 12.09 -11.80 -0.24
C GLY A 110 12.82 -10.56 -0.76
N GLY A 111 12.10 -9.51 -1.16
CA GLY A 111 12.70 -8.29 -1.66
C GLY A 111 13.13 -7.33 -0.56
N GLU A 112 14.35 -6.78 -0.67
CA GLU A 112 14.78 -5.55 0.02
C GLU A 112 14.14 -4.28 -0.58
N ARG A 113 13.08 -4.43 -1.38
CA ARG A 113 12.37 -3.33 -2.04
C ARG A 113 10.97 -3.22 -1.46
N SER A 114 10.48 -1.99 -1.32
CA SER A 114 9.06 -1.79 -1.05
C SER A 114 8.21 -2.20 -2.24
N LEU A 115 6.93 -2.46 -1.98
CA LEU A 115 5.98 -2.81 -3.02
C LEU A 115 5.83 -1.70 -4.07
N TYR A 116 5.86 -0.42 -3.68
CA TYR A 116 5.80 0.67 -4.66
C TYR A 116 7.11 0.89 -5.39
N SER A 117 8.26 0.59 -4.77
CA SER A 117 9.54 0.56 -5.49
C SER A 117 9.53 -0.55 -6.54
N LEU A 118 8.99 -1.73 -6.22
CA LEU A 118 8.76 -2.82 -7.18
C LEU A 118 7.88 -2.36 -8.35
N PHE A 119 6.74 -1.74 -8.05
CA PHE A 119 5.81 -1.25 -9.08
C PHE A 119 6.46 -0.21 -10.01
N GLU A 120 7.23 0.74 -9.48
CA GLU A 120 7.91 1.74 -10.30
C GLU A 120 9.03 1.10 -11.16
N SER A 121 9.86 0.24 -10.55
CA SER A 121 11.06 -0.29 -11.24
C SER A 121 10.77 -1.39 -12.24
N ASP A 122 9.86 -2.32 -11.92
CA ASP A 122 9.64 -3.52 -12.74
C ASP A 122 8.46 -3.34 -13.71
N TYR A 123 7.53 -2.43 -13.41
CA TYR A 123 6.31 -2.20 -14.20
C TYR A 123 6.15 -0.78 -14.72
N GLY A 124 7.04 0.15 -14.34
CA GLY A 124 6.92 1.57 -14.72
C GLY A 124 5.73 2.29 -14.07
N VAL A 125 5.08 1.67 -13.07
CA VAL A 125 3.87 2.21 -12.42
C VAL A 125 4.26 3.03 -11.20
N ARG A 126 4.24 4.35 -11.37
CA ARG A 126 4.51 5.32 -10.30
C ARG A 126 3.22 5.62 -9.53
N MET A 127 3.19 5.30 -8.23
CA MET A 127 2.15 5.81 -7.33
C MET A 127 2.46 7.27 -6.97
N ILE A 128 1.55 8.21 -7.18
CA ILE A 128 1.79 9.65 -6.99
C ILE A 128 0.93 10.19 -5.85
N ARG A 129 -0.34 9.80 -5.83
CA ARG A 129 -1.32 10.22 -4.83
C ARG A 129 -2.01 8.98 -4.27
N ALA A 130 -2.48 9.08 -3.03
CA ALA A 130 -3.41 8.12 -2.47
C ALA A 130 -4.51 8.86 -1.72
N GLU A 131 -5.70 8.27 -1.70
CA GLU A 131 -6.80 8.64 -0.80
C GLU A 131 -7.01 7.49 0.18
N GLU A 132 -7.24 7.81 1.45
CA GLU A 132 -7.45 6.81 2.50
C GLU A 132 -8.77 7.05 3.24
N ARG A 133 -9.46 5.96 3.56
CA ARG A 133 -10.64 5.93 4.43
C ARG A 133 -10.36 5.00 5.60
N LEU A 134 -10.51 5.53 6.81
CA LEU A 134 -10.18 4.86 8.05
C LEU A 134 -11.46 4.48 8.80
N ARG A 135 -11.54 3.24 9.30
CA ARG A 135 -12.66 2.78 10.14
C ARG A 135 -12.14 1.86 11.24
N ALA A 136 -12.74 1.92 12.43
CA ALA A 136 -12.56 0.87 13.43
C ALA A 136 -13.46 -0.32 13.07
N VAL A 137 -12.91 -1.53 13.12
CA VAL A 137 -13.63 -2.77 12.87
C VAL A 137 -13.25 -3.82 13.91
N ALA A 138 -14.12 -4.81 14.12
CA ALA A 138 -13.83 -5.96 14.97
C ALA A 138 -13.14 -7.05 14.15
N ALA A 139 -12.13 -7.71 14.72
CA ALA A 139 -11.44 -8.82 14.08
C ALA A 139 -12.39 -9.99 13.78
N ASP A 140 -12.43 -10.38 12.52
CA ASP A 140 -13.17 -11.52 11.97
C ASP A 140 -12.30 -12.79 11.89
N GLY A 141 -12.80 -13.86 11.27
CA GLY A 141 -12.07 -15.13 11.17
C GLY A 141 -10.74 -15.00 10.42
N ASP A 142 -10.77 -14.33 9.26
CA ASP A 142 -9.60 -14.19 8.40
C ASP A 142 -8.51 -13.36 9.07
N SER A 143 -8.88 -12.23 9.69
CA SER A 143 -7.93 -11.38 10.42
C SER A 143 -7.39 -12.04 11.68
N VAL A 144 -8.19 -12.84 12.41
CA VAL A 144 -7.69 -13.67 13.52
C VAL A 144 -6.62 -14.64 13.04
N SER A 145 -6.87 -15.36 11.94
CA SER A 145 -5.90 -16.30 11.38
C SER A 145 -4.64 -15.63 10.85
N CYS A 146 -4.76 -14.46 10.21
CA CYS A 146 -3.60 -13.76 9.61
C CYS A 146 -2.77 -12.97 10.64
N LEU A 147 -3.40 -12.34 11.62
CA LEU A 147 -2.74 -11.44 12.58
C LEU A 147 -2.47 -12.09 13.93
N GLY A 148 -3.09 -13.23 14.25
CA GLY A 148 -2.97 -13.85 15.58
C GLY A 148 -3.62 -13.04 16.70
N VAL A 149 -4.61 -12.20 16.35
CA VAL A 149 -5.40 -11.41 17.30
C VAL A 149 -6.58 -12.21 17.84
N ALA A 150 -7.22 -11.74 18.92
CA ALA A 150 -8.44 -12.36 19.41
C ALA A 150 -9.65 -12.00 18.52
N ARG A 151 -10.62 -12.91 18.40
CA ARG A 151 -11.90 -12.59 17.72
C ARG A 151 -12.56 -11.40 18.40
N GLY A 152 -12.99 -10.42 17.61
CA GLY A 152 -13.61 -9.20 18.11
C GLY A 152 -12.63 -8.12 18.60
N GLU A 153 -11.33 -8.38 18.58
CA GLU A 153 -10.31 -7.37 18.92
C GLU A 153 -10.40 -6.18 17.95
N PRO A 154 -10.28 -4.92 18.43
CA PRO A 154 -10.38 -3.76 17.56
C PRO A 154 -9.19 -3.67 16.61
N LEU A 155 -9.49 -3.53 15.32
CA LEU A 155 -8.54 -3.30 14.25
C LEU A 155 -8.85 -1.96 13.57
N LEU A 156 -7.82 -1.31 13.05
CA LEU A 156 -7.99 -0.18 12.13
C LEU A 156 -8.06 -0.71 10.69
N ARG A 157 -9.23 -0.58 10.06
CA ARG A 157 -9.41 -0.80 8.62
C ARG A 157 -8.97 0.45 7.87
N VAL A 158 -7.98 0.30 7.01
CA VAL A 158 -7.47 1.32 6.10
C VAL A 158 -7.81 0.90 4.68
N GLU A 159 -8.77 1.58 4.07
CA GLU A 159 -9.09 1.45 2.66
C GLU A 159 -8.35 2.54 1.90
N ARG A 160 -7.54 2.17 0.90
CA ARG A 160 -6.70 3.08 0.15
C ARG A 160 -6.90 2.89 -1.35
N THR A 161 -7.13 3.97 -2.08
CA THR A 161 -6.99 4.00 -3.54
C THR A 161 -5.72 4.78 -3.87
N ALA A 162 -4.80 4.17 -4.59
CA ALA A 162 -3.59 4.83 -5.07
C ALA A 162 -3.68 5.12 -6.57
N TYR A 163 -3.15 6.27 -6.94
CA TYR A 163 -3.30 6.86 -8.27
C TYR A 163 -1.92 7.10 -8.91
N THR A 164 -1.84 6.85 -10.21
CA THR A 164 -0.71 7.22 -11.06
C THR A 164 -0.99 8.52 -11.83
N TYR A 165 -0.16 8.84 -12.82
CA TYR A 165 -0.25 10.06 -13.62
C TYR A 165 -1.64 10.23 -14.23
N GLY A 166 -2.09 11.49 -14.29
CA GLY A 166 -3.43 11.82 -14.79
C GLY A 166 -4.56 11.38 -13.85
N ASN A 167 -4.27 11.21 -12.56
CA ASN A 167 -5.24 10.82 -11.53
C ASN A 167 -5.95 9.48 -11.82
N LYS A 168 -5.25 8.55 -12.48
CA LYS A 168 -5.78 7.21 -12.80
C LYS A 168 -5.60 6.27 -11.60
N PRO A 169 -6.67 5.66 -11.07
CA PRO A 169 -6.53 4.66 -10.00
C PRO A 169 -5.86 3.40 -10.56
N VAL A 170 -4.94 2.82 -9.77
CA VAL A 170 -4.14 1.67 -10.19
C VAL A 170 -4.03 0.58 -9.11
N GLU A 171 -4.22 0.97 -7.84
CA GLU A 171 -4.28 0.07 -6.70
C GLU A 171 -5.48 0.45 -5.84
N TRP A 172 -6.24 -0.55 -5.42
CA TRP A 172 -7.18 -0.45 -4.32
C TRP A 172 -6.82 -1.48 -3.25
N ARG A 173 -6.63 -1.00 -2.02
CA ARG A 173 -6.09 -1.79 -0.91
C ARG A 173 -7.02 -1.72 0.28
N LEU A 174 -7.29 -2.87 0.86
CA LEU A 174 -7.91 -3.03 2.17
C LEU A 174 -6.86 -3.57 3.14
N GLY A 175 -6.48 -2.75 4.11
CA GLY A 175 -5.56 -3.10 5.17
C GLY A 175 -6.28 -3.23 6.50
N LEU A 176 -6.03 -4.30 7.24
CA LEU A 176 -6.44 -4.46 8.64
C LEU A 176 -5.22 -4.37 9.53
N TYR A 177 -5.16 -3.32 10.36
CA TYR A 177 -3.98 -2.99 11.17
C TYR A 177 -4.27 -3.30 12.63
N SER A 178 -3.43 -4.13 13.24
CA SER A 178 -3.36 -4.29 14.68
C SER A 178 -2.69 -3.05 15.29
N THR A 179 -3.43 -2.33 16.12
CA THR A 179 -2.96 -1.11 16.81
C THR A 179 -2.67 -1.36 18.29
N ARG A 180 -2.32 -2.60 18.68
CA ARG A 180 -1.97 -2.95 20.07
C ARG A 180 -0.75 -2.18 20.59
N HIS A 181 0.21 -1.95 19.70
CA HIS A 181 1.51 -1.33 19.97
C HIS A 181 1.87 -0.27 18.92
N HIS A 182 0.88 0.16 18.16
CA HIS A 182 1.04 1.08 17.04
C HIS A 182 -0.16 2.03 16.96
N TYR A 183 0.06 3.22 16.41
CA TYR A 183 -0.99 4.17 16.11
C TYR A 183 -0.88 4.68 14.67
N TYR A 184 -2.02 5.13 14.14
CA TYR A 184 -2.05 5.88 12.89
C TYR A 184 -1.61 7.31 13.15
N ARG A 185 -0.56 7.77 12.46
CA ARG A 185 -0.03 9.14 12.59
C ARG A 185 -0.42 9.99 11.38
N ASN A 186 -1.28 10.97 11.61
CA ASN A 186 -1.52 12.06 10.69
C ASN A 186 -0.91 13.34 11.26
N GLU A 187 -0.10 14.04 10.46
CA GLU A 187 0.44 15.34 10.81
C GLU A 187 -0.24 16.38 9.91
N LEU A 188 -0.91 17.35 10.53
CA LEU A 188 -1.68 18.39 9.85
C LEU A 188 -0.91 19.70 9.97
N GLY A 189 -0.53 20.31 8.84
CA GLY A 189 0.23 21.55 8.79
C GLY A 189 0.46 22.03 7.36
#